data_AF-A0A8J8DJV8-F1
#
_entry.id   AF-A0A8J8DJV8-F1
#
_cell.length_a   1.000
_cell.length_b   1.000
_cell.length_c   1.000
_cell.angle_alpha   90.00
_cell.angle_beta   90.00
_cell.angle_gamma   90.00
#
_symmetry.space_group_name_H-M   'P 1'
#
loop_
_entity.id
_entity.type
_entity.pdbx_description
1 polymer ?
#
loop_
_entity_poly.entity_id
_entity_poly.type
_entity_poly.pdbx_seq_one_letter_code
_entity_poly.pdbx_strand_id
1 'polypeptide(L)'
;MGFFRKIFKKPERDIDKIEIVSRKPVGKFRVLQIFQILGRQVLSGEVLEGIIYPGYKVKGKDVGVVMAIEKEHRRVDFAVSGDSVALILENKMGVEKGEVLEVYQS
;
A
#
# COMPACT_ATOMS: atom_id res chain seq x y z
N MET A 1 -36.94 -23.31 -17.90
CA MET A 1 -37.09 -21.86 -17.61
C MET A 1 -36.66 -21.65 -16.18
N GLY A 2 -35.69 -20.82 -15.78
CA GLY A 2 -34.73 -19.94 -16.43
C GLY A 2 -33.91 -19.33 -15.28
N PHE A 3 -32.58 -19.39 -15.33
CA PHE A 3 -31.74 -18.32 -15.89
C PHE A 3 -31.20 -17.26 -14.91
N PHE A 4 -31.00 -17.54 -13.61
CA PHE A 4 -30.19 -16.65 -12.77
C PHE A 4 -29.17 -17.38 -11.88
N ARG A 5 -28.34 -18.21 -12.54
CA ARG A 5 -27.05 -18.67 -12.02
C ARG A 5 -25.98 -17.69 -12.50
N LYS A 6 -25.11 -17.23 -11.59
CA LYS A 6 -23.90 -16.40 -11.81
C LYS A 6 -24.16 -14.95 -12.23
N ILE A 7 -23.85 -13.98 -11.36
CA ILE A 7 -23.34 -12.65 -11.78
C ILE A 7 -22.55 -11.90 -10.67
N PHE A 8 -22.12 -12.54 -9.57
CA PHE A 8 -21.18 -11.91 -8.63
C PHE A 8 -19.87 -12.66 -8.50
N LYS A 9 -19.28 -13.05 -9.64
CA LYS A 9 -17.85 -13.31 -9.70
C LYS A 9 -17.18 -11.98 -10.02
N LYS A 10 -16.79 -11.26 -8.97
CA LYS A 10 -15.89 -10.10 -9.06
C LYS A 10 -14.66 -10.57 -9.87
N PRO A 11 -14.16 -9.82 -10.86
CA PRO A 11 -12.90 -10.19 -11.48
C PRO A 11 -11.84 -10.14 -10.36
N GLU A 12 -11.32 -11.30 -9.97
CA GLU A 12 -9.95 -11.42 -9.48
C GLU A 12 -9.11 -10.85 -10.63
N ARG A 13 -8.84 -9.55 -10.56
CA ARG A 13 -7.77 -8.96 -11.34
C ARG A 13 -6.54 -9.75 -10.96
N ASP A 14 -5.88 -10.35 -11.93
CA ASP A 14 -4.62 -11.04 -11.78
C ASP A 14 -3.67 -10.23 -10.88
N ILE A 15 -3.64 -10.59 -9.58
CA ILE A 15 -2.71 -10.07 -8.58
C ILE A 15 -1.36 -10.80 -8.73
N ASP A 16 -1.27 -11.68 -9.73
CA ASP A 16 -0.06 -12.39 -10.09
C ASP A 16 0.97 -11.40 -10.66
N LYS A 17 1.79 -10.94 -9.71
CA LYS A 17 3.12 -10.34 -9.85
C LYS A 17 3.16 -8.84 -10.09
N ILE A 18 2.80 -8.07 -9.07
CA ILE A 18 3.43 -6.75 -8.89
C ILE A 18 4.91 -7.01 -8.59
N GLU A 19 5.75 -7.05 -9.62
CA GLU A 19 7.19 -7.28 -9.49
C GLU A 19 7.88 -6.00 -9.03
N ILE A 20 8.74 -6.10 -8.02
CA ILE A 20 9.67 -5.04 -7.65
C ILE A 20 10.90 -5.21 -8.53
N VAL A 21 11.16 -4.24 -9.39
CA VAL A 21 12.30 -4.29 -10.32
C VAL A 21 13.52 -3.54 -9.77
N SER A 22 13.34 -2.72 -8.73
CA SER A 22 14.46 -2.09 -8.03
C SER A 22 15.27 -3.09 -7.21
N ARG A 23 16.61 -2.98 -7.31
CA ARG A 23 17.56 -3.87 -6.61
C ARG A 23 17.75 -3.54 -5.14
N LYS A 24 17.40 -2.33 -4.70
CA LYS A 24 17.60 -1.87 -3.31
C LYS A 24 16.37 -1.11 -2.82
N PRO A 25 15.97 -1.30 -1.55
CA PRO A 25 14.94 -0.48 -0.95
C PRO A 25 15.44 0.96 -0.83
N VAL A 26 14.55 1.91 -1.11
CA VAL A 26 14.79 3.36 -1.00
C VAL A 26 14.33 3.91 0.34
N GLY A 27 13.65 3.11 1.16
CA GLY A 27 13.18 3.49 2.48
C GLY A 27 12.54 2.36 3.26
N LYS A 28 12.05 2.68 4.46
CA LYS A 28 11.33 1.77 5.35
C LYS A 28 10.13 2.48 5.98
N PHE A 29 9.03 1.75 6.13
CA PHE A 29 7.79 2.26 6.71
C PHE A 29 7.27 1.32 7.78
N ARG A 30 7.07 1.82 9.01
CA ARG A 30 6.51 1.05 10.12
C ARG A 30 5.01 1.24 10.21
N VAL A 31 4.26 0.14 10.14
CA VAL A 31 2.81 0.17 10.21
C VAL A 31 2.34 0.28 11.66
N LEU A 32 1.53 1.29 11.95
CA LEU A 32 0.93 1.51 13.28
C LEU A 32 -0.53 1.07 13.33
N GLN A 33 -1.29 1.32 12.26
CA GLN A 33 -2.71 0.95 12.15
C GLN A 33 -3.07 0.63 10.70
N ILE A 34 -4.05 -0.26 10.52
CA ILE A 34 -4.52 -0.72 9.22
C ILE A 34 -6.02 -0.48 9.15
N PHE A 35 -6.47 0.17 8.07
CA PHE A 35 -7.87 0.48 7.83
C PHE A 35 -8.32 0.03 6.45
N GLN A 36 -9.63 -0.12 6.30
CA GLN A 36 -10.27 -0.38 5.02
C GLN A 36 -11.31 0.72 4.77
N ILE A 37 -11.07 1.59 3.78
CA ILE A 37 -11.91 2.76 3.48
C ILE A 37 -12.28 2.72 2.00
N LEU A 38 -13.59 2.76 1.70
CA LEU A 38 -14.13 2.77 0.33
C LEU A 38 -13.53 1.70 -0.60
N GLY A 39 -13.25 0.51 -0.05
CA GLY A 39 -12.66 -0.60 -0.81
C GLY A 39 -11.14 -0.55 -0.97
N ARG A 40 -10.46 0.48 -0.47
CA ARG A 40 -8.99 0.58 -0.42
C ARG A 40 -8.45 0.26 0.96
N GLN A 41 -7.24 -0.28 0.99
CA GLN A 41 -6.50 -0.49 2.24
C GLN A 41 -5.67 0.76 2.54
N VAL A 42 -5.70 1.20 3.79
CA VAL A 42 -4.94 2.37 4.25
C VAL A 42 -4.03 1.93 5.39
N LEU A 43 -2.74 2.22 5.27
CA LEU A 43 -1.72 1.93 6.28
C LEU A 43 -1.31 3.23 6.93
N SER A 44 -1.70 3.44 8.19
CA SER A 44 -1.19 4.54 9.00
C SER A 44 0.09 4.10 9.71
N GLY A 45 1.13 4.92 9.64
CA GLY A 45 2.45 4.53 10.13
C GLY A 45 3.48 5.64 10.05
N GLU A 46 4.73 5.27 10.29
CA GLU A 46 5.86 6.19 10.33
C GLU A 46 6.91 5.79 9.29
N VAL A 47 7.43 6.78 8.55
CA VAL A 47 8.58 6.57 7.67
C VAL A 47 9.83 6.52 8.53
N LEU A 48 10.50 5.38 8.59
CA LEU A 48 11.72 5.23 9.40
C LEU A 48 12.95 5.74 8.64
N GLU A 49 13.01 5.44 7.35
CA GLU A 49 14.16 5.75 6.48
C GLU A 49 13.66 6.11 5.09
N GLY A 50 14.35 7.05 4.43
CA GLY A 50 14.16 7.38 3.02
C GLY A 50 13.03 8.36 2.74
N ILE A 51 12.51 8.28 1.51
CA ILE A 51 11.43 9.10 1.00
C ILE A 51 10.42 8.22 0.25
N ILE A 52 9.14 8.48 0.44
CA ILE A 52 8.04 7.76 -0.19
C ILE A 52 7.26 8.74 -1.07
N TYR A 53 7.06 8.36 -2.33
CA TYR A 53 6.18 9.07 -3.25
C TYR A 53 4.98 8.19 -3.62
N PRO A 54 3.83 8.79 -4.01
CA PRO A 54 2.83 8.08 -4.77
C PRO A 54 3.45 7.37 -5.98
N GLY A 55 2.99 6.16 -6.28
CA GLY A 55 3.52 5.24 -7.27
C GLY A 55 4.59 4.28 -6.75
N TYR A 56 5.18 4.54 -5.58
CA TYR A 56 6.17 3.63 -4.99
C TYR A 56 5.52 2.34 -4.51
N LYS A 57 6.32 1.29 -4.40
CA LYS A 57 5.91 -0.02 -3.89
C LYS A 57 6.34 -0.19 -2.45
N VAL A 58 5.47 -0.74 -1.63
CA VAL A 58 5.78 -1.20 -0.27
C VAL A 58 5.76 -2.72 -0.25
N LYS A 59 6.74 -3.32 0.42
CA LYS A 59 6.95 -4.76 0.46
C LYS A 59 7.04 -5.26 1.89
N GLY A 60 6.17 -6.21 2.21
CA GLY A 60 6.30 -7.09 3.37
C GLY A 60 6.31 -8.52 2.87
N LYS A 61 5.33 -9.32 3.31
CA LYS A 61 5.03 -10.62 2.71
C LYS A 61 4.50 -10.49 1.27
N ASP A 62 3.64 -9.50 1.05
CA ASP A 62 3.07 -9.14 -0.25
C ASP A 62 3.57 -7.75 -0.68
N VAL A 63 3.23 -7.34 -1.91
CA VAL A 63 3.57 -6.02 -2.46
C VAL A 63 2.33 -5.15 -2.59
N GLY A 64 2.41 -3.91 -2.12
CA GLY A 64 1.38 -2.88 -2.29
C GLY A 64 1.90 -1.70 -3.10
N VAL A 65 1.06 -1.09 -3.94
CA VAL A 65 1.39 0.17 -4.64
C VAL A 65 0.77 1.34 -3.89
N VAL A 66 1.58 2.34 -3.53
CA VAL A 66 1.13 3.56 -2.87
C VAL A 66 0.40 4.44 -3.89
N MET A 67 -0.91 4.60 -3.74
CA MET A 67 -1.72 5.45 -4.62
C MET A 67 -1.68 6.92 -4.19
N ALA A 68 -1.73 7.16 -2.88
CA ALA A 68 -1.71 8.50 -2.30
C ALA A 68 -1.15 8.46 -0.87
N ILE A 69 -0.64 9.61 -0.43
CA ILE A 69 -0.11 9.81 0.92
C ILE A 69 -0.90 10.93 1.58
N GLU A 70 -1.33 10.73 2.82
CA GLU A 70 -1.97 11.75 3.63
C GLU A 70 -1.17 11.99 4.92
N LYS A 71 -0.91 13.27 5.21
CA LYS A 71 -0.29 13.75 6.44
C LYS A 71 -1.22 14.78 7.05
N GLU A 72 -1.58 14.62 8.32
CA GLU A 72 -2.46 15.57 9.05
C GLU A 72 -3.76 15.93 8.28
N HIS A 73 -4.46 14.91 7.76
CA HIS A 73 -5.70 15.05 6.97
C HIS A 73 -5.56 15.83 5.65
N ARG A 74 -4.33 15.98 5.14
CA ARG A 74 -4.06 16.60 3.84
C ARG A 74 -3.28 15.64 2.97
N ARG A 75 -3.62 15.61 1.67
CA ARG A 75 -2.80 14.89 0.69
C ARG A 75 -1.48 15.61 0.49
N VAL A 76 -0.41 14.84 0.44
CA VAL A 76 0.96 15.33 0.23
C VAL A 76 1.61 14.60 -0.93
N ASP A 77 2.58 15.25 -1.55
CA ASP A 77 3.29 14.72 -2.73
C ASP A 77 4.36 13.69 -2.34
N PHE A 78 4.85 13.75 -1.10
CA PHE A 78 5.84 12.81 -0.56
C PHE A 78 5.83 12.80 0.97
N ALA A 79 6.46 11.78 1.54
CA ALA A 79 6.77 11.69 2.98
C ALA A 79 8.25 11.31 3.17
N VAL A 80 8.89 11.89 4.18
CA VAL A 80 10.31 11.65 4.52
C VAL A 80 10.47 10.98 5.88
N SER A 81 11.66 10.46 6.18
CA SER A 81 12.00 9.91 7.50
C SER A 81 11.51 10.80 8.65
N GLY A 82 10.86 10.19 9.64
CA GLY A 82 10.25 10.84 10.79
C GLY A 82 8.79 11.27 10.59
N ASP A 83 8.28 11.27 9.36
CA ASP A 83 6.89 11.60 9.11
C ASP A 83 5.94 10.48 9.53
N SER A 84 4.88 10.85 10.24
CA SER A 84 3.71 10.00 10.48
C SER A 84 2.65 10.28 9.41
N VAL A 85 2.36 9.28 8.57
CA VAL A 85 1.48 9.41 7.40
C VAL A 85 0.54 8.21 7.24
N ALA A 86 -0.50 8.41 6.46
CA ALA A 86 -1.37 7.35 5.96
C ALA A 86 -1.05 7.08 4.48
N LEU A 87 -0.66 5.84 4.17
CA LEU A 87 -0.46 5.36 2.80
C LEU A 87 -1.76 4.70 2.33
N ILE A 88 -2.35 5.24 1.27
CA ILE A 88 -3.51 4.65 0.61
C ILE A 88 -3.00 3.73 -0.49
N LEU A 89 -3.31 2.44 -0.42
CA LEU A 89 -2.84 1.46 -1.39
C LEU A 89 -3.84 1.24 -2.53
N GLU A 90 -3.31 0.99 -3.73
CA GLU A 90 -4.11 0.61 -4.89
C GLU A 90 -4.68 -0.81 -4.75
N ASN A 91 -3.84 -1.75 -4.29
CA ASN A 91 -4.20 -3.14 -4.04
C ASN A 91 -4.22 -3.44 -2.53
N LYS A 92 -4.78 -4.61 -2.19
CA LYS A 92 -4.68 -5.16 -0.85
C LYS A 92 -3.40 -5.97 -0.71
N MET A 93 -2.80 -5.93 0.47
CA MET A 93 -1.65 -6.72 0.85
C MET A 93 -1.83 -7.27 2.27
N GLY A 94 -1.30 -8.46 2.54
CA GLY A 94 -1.18 -8.99 3.90
C GLY A 94 -0.13 -8.19 4.67
N VAL A 95 -0.57 -7.54 5.75
CA VAL A 95 0.29 -6.71 6.60
C VAL A 95 -0.25 -6.67 8.02
N GLU A 96 0.64 -6.61 9.00
CA GLU A 96 0.30 -6.59 10.42
C GLU A 96 0.71 -5.28 11.11
N LYS A 97 0.07 -4.99 12.24
CA LYS A 97 0.45 -3.85 13.08
C LYS A 97 1.83 -4.09 13.68
N GLY A 98 2.71 -3.11 13.55
CA GLY A 98 4.10 -3.15 14.01
C GLY A 98 5.08 -3.67 12.95
N GLU A 99 4.59 -4.19 11.82
CA GLU A 99 5.44 -4.64 10.72
C GLU A 99 6.20 -3.47 10.09
N VAL A 100 7.45 -3.73 9.69
CA VAL A 100 8.28 -2.77 8.94
C VAL A 100 8.31 -3.22 7.48
N LEU A 101 7.77 -2.38 6.62
CA LEU A 101 7.73 -2.58 5.18
C LEU A 101 8.93 -1.90 4.53
N GLU A 102 9.53 -2.57 3.55
CA GLU A 102 10.54 -2.00 2.68
C GLU A 102 9.86 -1.19 1.57
N VAL A 103 10.41 -0.02 1.26
CA VAL A 103 9.89 0.86 0.19
C VAL A 103 10.79 0.76 -1.01
N TYR A 104 10.20 0.63 -2.21
CA TYR A 104 10.88 0.54 -3.48
C TYR A 104 10.30 1.56 -4.47
N GLN A 105 11.16 2.21 -5.24
CA GLN A 105 10.74 3.16 -6.27
C GLN A 105 10.02 2.48 -7.45
N SER A 106 10.38 1.24 -7.78
CA SER A 106 9.86 0.49 -8.93
C SER A 106 9.81 -1.01 -8.70
#